data_AF-G2IJY5-F1
#
_entry.id   AF-G2IJY5-F1
#
_cell.length_a   1.000
_cell.length_b   1.000
_cell.length_c   1.000
_cell.angle_alpha   90.00
_cell.angle_beta   90.00
_cell.angle_gamma   90.00
#
_symmetry.space_group_name_H-M   'P 1'
#
loop_
_entity.id
_entity.type
_entity.pdbx_description
1 polymer ?
#
loop_
_entity_poly.entity_id
_entity_poly.type
_entity_poly.pdbx_seq_one_letter_code
_entity_poly.pdbx_strand_id
1 'polypeptide(L)'
;MQILRIAAIAAVISSLGSGAVRAYELNPLKNKYHGGRPEGGFWERISETVHEDITDAAVWCMAGRETAMPSAPCSLDAPGRTADTKGNKWNALIRGVWWNDDPNQHLFGVHYATWAIWMRDAQGIAKTHRDWLGRTKALNATYKMQYRSHYGDLQFLHAMANADGEAAAEVRRRAINWIGFAYAVAIGNIEAETKLGDIDDPVMTEYFTKQSGWTVNHLFAPKFTLGRSTIPDVALGSILHVVQDSFSDSHATRDYGSSPVCPHGRILEFHAYGSQDSGRHGAADTRSAWRTNSNFTLKMNPVEASARILQFAKARAEWHTAVRPYLESELFCLDLDSRPSGAGEYAS
;
A
#
# COMPACT_ATOMS: atom_id res chain seq x y z
N MET A 1 32.25 -50.82 -2.02
CA MET A 1 32.22 -50.31 -3.40
C MET A 1 30.76 -50.10 -3.81
N GLN A 2 30.24 -48.90 -3.55
CA GLN A 2 28.93 -48.45 -4.03
C GLN A 2 29.12 -46.99 -4.44
N ILE A 3 29.23 -46.77 -5.74
CA ILE A 3 29.21 -45.48 -6.40
C ILE A 3 27.93 -45.48 -7.24
N LEU A 4 27.32 -44.30 -7.39
CA LEU A 4 26.10 -43.94 -8.13
C LEU A 4 24.83 -43.80 -7.29
N ARG A 5 24.52 -42.54 -6.94
CA ARG A 5 23.21 -41.88 -7.15
C ARG A 5 23.23 -40.44 -6.60
N ILE A 6 23.89 -39.51 -7.29
CA ILE A 6 23.57 -38.07 -7.24
C ILE A 6 23.84 -37.49 -8.62
N ALA A 7 22.81 -37.45 -9.48
CA ALA A 7 22.74 -36.60 -10.66
C ALA A 7 21.33 -36.64 -11.23
N ALA A 8 20.47 -35.70 -10.81
CA ALA A 8 19.25 -35.32 -11.53
C ALA A 8 18.81 -33.92 -11.07
N ILE A 9 19.66 -32.92 -11.33
CA ILE A 9 19.25 -31.51 -11.41
C ILE A 9 19.47 -31.11 -12.86
N ALA A 10 18.46 -31.32 -13.70
CA ALA A 10 18.23 -30.62 -14.96
C ALA A 10 16.99 -31.24 -15.63
N ALA A 11 16.19 -30.38 -16.27
CA ALA A 11 15.04 -30.68 -17.11
C ALA A 11 13.71 -30.98 -16.39
N VAL A 12 13.08 -29.92 -15.88
CA VAL A 12 11.64 -29.69 -16.13
C VAL A 12 11.47 -28.23 -16.59
N ILE A 13 11.89 -27.97 -17.82
CA ILE A 13 11.33 -26.90 -18.64
C ILE A 13 10.54 -27.65 -19.71
N SER A 14 9.29 -27.24 -19.94
CA SER A 14 8.34 -27.66 -20.99
C SER A 14 7.09 -28.41 -20.51
N SER A 15 6.24 -27.71 -19.75
CA SER A 15 4.77 -27.86 -19.83
C SER A 15 4.08 -26.74 -19.03
N LEU A 16 4.35 -25.49 -19.36
CA LEU A 16 3.48 -24.39 -18.93
C LEU A 16 2.25 -24.41 -19.83
N GLY A 17 1.30 -25.25 -19.44
CA GLY A 17 -0.08 -25.16 -19.90
C GLY A 17 -0.63 -23.78 -19.57
N SER A 18 -1.33 -23.22 -20.54
CA SER A 18 -2.15 -22.02 -20.45
C SER A 18 -3.17 -22.20 -19.31
N GLY A 19 -2.84 -21.70 -18.13
CA GLY A 19 -3.68 -21.85 -16.94
C GLY A 19 -3.14 -21.05 -15.77
N ALA A 20 -3.88 -20.01 -15.39
CA ALA A 20 -3.76 -19.21 -14.18
C ALA A 20 -2.58 -18.22 -14.08
N VAL A 21 -2.70 -17.09 -14.79
CA VAL A 21 -2.31 -15.81 -14.17
C VAL A 21 -3.41 -15.53 -13.13
N ARG A 22 -3.23 -15.99 -11.89
CA ARG A 22 -4.02 -15.44 -10.77
C ARG A 22 -3.46 -14.05 -10.54
N ALA A 23 -4.22 -13.04 -10.97
CA ALA A 23 -3.86 -11.64 -10.89
C ALA A 23 -3.72 -11.27 -9.41
N TYR A 24 -2.48 -11.15 -8.97
CA TYR A 24 -2.15 -10.15 -7.97
C TYR A 24 -1.84 -8.92 -8.82
N GLU A 25 -2.81 -8.03 -8.96
CA GLU A 25 -2.55 -6.77 -9.64
C GLU A 25 -1.57 -6.01 -8.77
N LEU A 26 -0.36 -5.92 -9.26
CA LEU A 26 0.71 -5.17 -8.65
C LEU A 26 0.56 -3.73 -9.13
N ASN A 27 0.72 -2.75 -8.24
CA ASN A 27 1.01 -1.41 -8.70
C ASN A 27 2.36 -1.45 -9.47
N PRO A 28 2.40 -1.03 -10.75
CA PRO A 28 3.55 -1.12 -11.60
C PRO A 28 4.62 -0.18 -11.12
N LEU A 29 5.83 -0.54 -11.49
CA LEU A 29 7.01 0.27 -11.30
C LEU A 29 7.07 1.31 -12.44
N LYS A 30 6.37 2.46 -12.34
CA LYS A 30 6.24 3.41 -13.47
C LYS A 30 7.58 3.95 -14.02
N ASN A 31 8.16 3.21 -14.97
CA ASN A 31 9.44 3.42 -15.69
C ASN A 31 10.68 2.72 -15.12
N LYS A 32 10.56 1.41 -14.80
CA LYS A 32 11.72 0.53 -14.85
C LYS A 32 12.13 0.31 -16.32
N TYR A 33 13.04 1.20 -16.75
CA TYR A 33 13.70 1.34 -18.06
C TYR A 33 12.86 2.06 -19.12
N HIS A 34 13.24 3.30 -19.44
CA HIS A 34 12.67 4.03 -20.57
C HIS A 34 12.94 3.33 -21.89
N GLY A 35 11.88 3.25 -22.66
CA GLY A 35 11.79 2.85 -24.06
C GLY A 35 10.30 2.78 -24.30
N GLY A 36 9.73 3.82 -24.95
CA GLY A 36 8.30 4.05 -25.08
C GLY A 36 7.53 2.74 -25.24
N ARG A 37 6.76 2.38 -24.21
CA ARG A 37 5.94 1.17 -24.27
C ARG A 37 4.63 1.55 -24.95
N PRO A 38 4.17 0.78 -25.94
CA PRO A 38 2.87 1.05 -26.56
C PRO A 38 1.77 0.89 -25.50
N GLU A 39 0.90 1.89 -25.39
CA GLU A 39 -0.36 1.78 -24.66
C GLU A 39 -1.09 0.49 -25.08
N GLY A 40 -1.59 -0.27 -24.11
CA GLY A 40 -2.34 -1.51 -24.30
C GLY A 40 -1.50 -2.81 -24.38
N GLY A 41 -0.20 -2.76 -24.09
CA GLY A 41 0.70 -3.92 -24.13
C GLY A 41 0.45 -4.98 -23.04
N PHE A 42 0.90 -6.23 -23.26
CA PHE A 42 0.72 -7.37 -22.35
C PHE A 42 1.06 -7.07 -20.88
N TRP A 43 2.10 -6.27 -20.62
CA TRP A 43 2.55 -5.93 -19.27
C TRP A 43 1.73 -4.81 -18.60
N GLU A 44 1.06 -3.95 -19.37
CA GLU A 44 0.13 -2.93 -18.86
C GLU A 44 -1.21 -3.57 -18.45
N ARG A 45 -1.59 -4.67 -19.12
CA ARG A 45 -2.75 -5.51 -18.75
C ARG A 45 -2.54 -6.38 -17.49
N ILE A 46 -1.36 -6.30 -16.87
CA ILE A 46 -0.97 -7.12 -15.69
C ILE A 46 -0.72 -6.22 -14.46
N SER A 47 -0.64 -4.88 -14.62
CA SER A 47 -0.16 -3.94 -13.60
C SER A 47 -0.37 -2.46 -14.03
N GLU A 48 -1.13 -1.65 -13.28
CA GLU A 48 -1.50 -0.24 -13.59
C GLU A 48 -1.03 0.81 -12.57
N THR A 49 -0.47 1.95 -13.02
CA THR A 49 0.32 2.94 -12.24
C THR A 49 -0.50 3.83 -11.30
N VAL A 50 -1.52 3.26 -10.67
CA VAL A 50 -2.58 3.98 -9.97
C VAL A 50 -2.03 4.84 -8.85
N HIS A 51 -1.19 4.29 -7.96
CA HIS A 51 -0.72 5.04 -6.81
C HIS A 51 0.34 6.10 -7.19
N GLU A 52 1.18 5.84 -8.19
CA GLU A 52 2.08 6.88 -8.70
C GLU A 52 1.33 8.02 -9.36
N ASP A 53 0.28 7.73 -10.11
CA ASP A 53 -0.49 8.76 -10.79
C ASP A 53 -1.24 9.64 -9.79
N ILE A 54 -1.84 9.04 -8.76
CA ILE A 54 -2.47 9.80 -7.67
C ILE A 54 -1.43 10.64 -6.94
N THR A 55 -0.25 10.09 -6.66
CA THR A 55 0.83 10.80 -5.99
C THR A 55 1.34 11.98 -6.83
N ASP A 56 1.55 11.78 -8.13
CA ASP A 56 1.95 12.84 -9.05
C ASP A 56 0.89 13.94 -9.15
N ALA A 57 -0.40 13.57 -9.18
CA ALA A 57 -1.51 14.51 -9.17
C ALA A 57 -1.56 15.32 -7.87
N ALA A 58 -1.32 14.68 -6.72
CA ALA A 58 -1.33 15.30 -5.40
C ALA A 58 -0.19 16.31 -5.24
N VAL A 59 1.02 15.94 -5.67
CA VAL A 59 2.19 16.83 -5.69
C VAL A 59 1.92 18.04 -6.59
N TRP A 60 1.33 17.81 -7.77
CA TRP A 60 0.98 18.91 -8.68
C TRP A 60 -0.07 19.85 -8.07
N CYS A 61 -1.13 19.29 -7.47
CA CYS A 61 -2.16 20.07 -6.81
C CYS A 61 -1.60 20.96 -5.69
N MET A 62 -0.72 20.39 -4.84
CA MET A 62 -0.07 21.14 -3.77
C MET A 62 0.78 22.30 -4.34
N ALA A 63 1.56 22.07 -5.39
CA ALA A 63 2.35 23.11 -6.04
C ALA A 63 1.48 24.20 -6.70
N GLY A 64 0.33 23.81 -7.26
CA GLY A 64 -0.67 24.73 -7.80
C GLY A 64 -1.23 25.67 -6.74
N ARG A 65 -1.58 25.15 -5.56
CA ARG A 65 -2.11 25.96 -4.43
C ARG A 65 -1.13 27.02 -3.91
N GLU A 66 0.17 26.81 -4.10
CA GLU A 66 1.20 27.78 -3.73
C GLU A 66 1.36 28.91 -4.74
N THR A 67 0.95 28.69 -5.99
CA THR A 67 1.22 29.60 -7.12
C THR A 67 -0.03 30.28 -7.66
N ALA A 68 -1.22 29.69 -7.53
CA ALA A 68 -2.48 30.28 -7.99
C ALA A 68 -3.69 29.68 -7.22
N MET A 69 -4.53 30.57 -6.65
CA MET A 69 -5.80 30.27 -5.98
C MET A 69 -5.80 29.10 -4.97
N PRO A 70 -5.65 29.38 -3.65
CA PRO A 70 -5.56 28.36 -2.58
C PRO A 70 -6.74 27.37 -2.48
N SER A 71 -7.86 27.64 -3.16
CA SER A 71 -9.11 26.90 -3.05
C SER A 71 -9.49 26.06 -4.27
N ALA A 72 -8.63 25.96 -5.29
CA ALA A 72 -8.91 25.10 -6.44
C ALA A 72 -8.92 23.61 -6.00
N PRO A 73 -9.93 22.82 -6.41
CA PRO A 73 -9.96 21.40 -6.10
C PRO A 73 -8.85 20.67 -6.84
N CYS A 74 -8.29 19.63 -6.22
CA CYS A 74 -7.31 18.79 -6.90
C CYS A 74 -7.95 18.05 -8.08
N SER A 75 -7.31 18.16 -9.25
CA SER A 75 -7.67 17.35 -10.42
C SER A 75 -7.32 15.89 -10.16
N LEU A 76 -8.23 14.97 -10.54
CA LEU A 76 -7.93 13.52 -10.56
C LEU A 76 -6.86 13.18 -11.62
N ASP A 77 -6.68 14.07 -12.60
CA ASP A 77 -5.58 14.00 -13.56
C ASP A 77 -4.40 14.85 -13.09
N ALA A 78 -3.22 14.23 -12.99
CA ALA A 78 -1.97 14.97 -13.05
C ALA A 78 -1.79 15.49 -14.49
N PRO A 79 -1.35 16.74 -14.72
CA PRO A 79 -0.85 17.09 -16.05
C PRO A 79 0.29 16.15 -16.40
N GLY A 80 0.30 15.67 -17.65
CA GLY A 80 1.33 14.75 -18.13
C GLY A 80 2.71 15.33 -17.84
N ARG A 81 3.40 14.76 -16.85
CA ARG A 81 4.77 15.17 -16.54
C ARG A 81 5.60 14.96 -17.80
N THR A 82 6.44 15.93 -18.15
CA THR A 82 7.56 15.68 -19.05
C THR A 82 8.33 14.51 -18.45
N ALA A 83 8.41 13.41 -19.19
CA ALA A 83 9.01 12.17 -18.70
C ALA A 83 10.41 12.47 -18.13
N ASP A 84 10.58 12.29 -16.81
CA ASP A 84 11.92 12.28 -16.23
C ASP A 84 12.70 11.20 -16.97
N THR A 85 13.74 11.57 -17.72
CA THR A 85 14.51 10.68 -18.59
C THR A 85 15.20 9.55 -17.82
N LYS A 86 15.27 9.61 -16.48
CA LYS A 86 15.81 8.54 -15.61
C LYS A 86 14.75 7.57 -15.07
N GLY A 87 13.47 7.89 -15.21
CA GLY A 87 12.33 7.12 -14.69
C GLY A 87 12.09 7.34 -13.20
N ASN A 88 10.89 7.01 -12.70
CA ASN A 88 10.46 7.33 -11.34
C ASN A 88 11.16 6.52 -10.23
N LYS A 89 11.97 5.51 -10.57
CA LYS A 89 12.63 4.63 -9.59
C LYS A 89 13.61 5.37 -8.66
N TRP A 90 13.99 6.58 -9.05
CA TRP A 90 14.86 7.50 -8.30
C TRP A 90 14.08 8.55 -7.50
N ASN A 91 12.74 8.55 -7.59
CA ASN A 91 11.88 9.39 -6.79
C ASN A 91 11.56 8.66 -5.48
N ALA A 92 12.07 9.16 -4.36
CA ALA A 92 11.92 8.53 -3.05
C ALA A 92 10.48 8.49 -2.56
N LEU A 93 9.67 9.52 -2.84
CA LEU A 93 8.25 9.53 -2.51
C LEU A 93 7.51 8.40 -3.22
N ILE A 94 7.76 8.24 -4.52
CA ILE A 94 7.18 7.14 -5.31
C ILE A 94 7.69 5.77 -4.84
N ARG A 95 8.94 5.66 -4.40
CA ARG A 95 9.42 4.42 -3.78
C ARG A 95 8.69 4.08 -2.48
N GLY A 96 8.31 5.09 -1.71
CA GLY A 96 7.48 4.93 -0.53
C GLY A 96 6.10 4.38 -0.86
N VAL A 97 5.50 4.90 -1.93
CA VAL A 97 4.19 4.45 -2.42
C VAL A 97 4.22 2.97 -2.84
N TRP A 98 5.34 2.45 -3.34
CA TRP A 98 5.50 1.01 -3.62
C TRP A 98 5.79 0.15 -2.40
N TRP A 99 6.20 0.75 -1.28
CA TRP A 99 6.76 0.01 -0.17
C TRP A 99 5.72 -0.91 0.50
N ASN A 100 4.45 -0.52 0.54
CA ASN A 100 3.41 -1.33 1.19
C ASN A 100 3.14 -2.63 0.38
N ASP A 101 3.13 -2.53 -0.95
CA ASP A 101 3.02 -3.68 -1.89
C ASP A 101 4.28 -4.56 -1.94
N ASP A 102 5.45 -3.98 -1.73
CA ASP A 102 6.72 -4.69 -1.82
C ASP A 102 7.70 -4.27 -0.70
N PRO A 103 7.35 -4.50 0.58
CA PRO A 103 8.17 -4.06 1.71
C PRO A 103 9.50 -4.80 1.78
N ASN A 104 9.60 -5.94 1.09
CA ASN A 104 10.84 -6.69 0.94
C ASN A 104 11.65 -6.33 -0.32
N GLN A 105 11.16 -5.42 -1.16
CA GLN A 105 11.84 -4.91 -2.37
C GLN A 105 12.22 -6.03 -3.38
N HIS A 106 11.36 -7.01 -3.62
CA HIS A 106 11.53 -8.09 -4.60
C HIS A 106 11.13 -7.73 -6.03
N LEU A 107 10.31 -6.70 -6.25
CA LEU A 107 9.93 -6.22 -7.58
C LEU A 107 11.09 -5.46 -8.26
N PHE A 108 12.11 -5.10 -7.50
CA PHE A 108 13.38 -4.57 -8.01
C PHE A 108 14.39 -5.67 -8.37
N GLY A 109 14.40 -6.06 -9.63
CA GLY A 109 15.48 -6.84 -10.26
C GLY A 109 14.92 -8.09 -10.92
N VAL A 110 15.65 -9.22 -10.79
CA VAL A 110 15.24 -10.55 -11.26
C VAL A 110 14.43 -11.35 -10.21
N HIS A 111 14.05 -10.71 -9.09
CA HIS A 111 13.42 -11.37 -7.94
C HIS A 111 11.88 -11.44 -8.00
N TYR A 112 11.27 -11.03 -9.11
CA TYR A 112 9.82 -11.10 -9.32
C TYR A 112 9.24 -12.51 -9.10
N ALA A 113 9.97 -13.54 -9.55
CA ALA A 113 9.55 -14.92 -9.32
C ALA A 113 9.45 -15.27 -7.83
N THR A 114 10.35 -14.74 -6.99
CA THR A 114 10.29 -14.92 -5.54
C THR A 114 9.04 -14.27 -4.96
N TRP A 115 8.73 -13.05 -5.41
CA TRP A 115 7.52 -12.33 -4.99
C TRP A 115 6.25 -13.14 -5.31
N ALA A 116 6.11 -13.62 -6.56
CA ALA A 116 4.94 -14.38 -6.99
C ALA A 116 4.77 -15.70 -6.23
N ILE A 117 5.87 -16.40 -5.94
CA ILE A 117 5.86 -17.64 -5.14
C ILE A 117 5.39 -17.34 -3.72
N TRP A 118 5.93 -16.28 -3.09
CA TRP A 118 5.58 -15.90 -1.73
C TRP A 118 4.12 -15.48 -1.60
N MET A 119 3.60 -14.73 -2.58
CA MET A 119 2.19 -14.34 -2.60
C MET A 119 1.25 -15.54 -2.72
N ARG A 120 1.58 -16.50 -3.59
CA ARG A 120 0.79 -17.73 -3.72
C ARG A 120 0.81 -18.58 -2.44
N ASP A 121 1.95 -18.69 -1.78
CA ASP A 121 2.07 -19.41 -0.52
C ASP A 121 1.32 -18.69 0.61
N ALA A 122 1.45 -17.36 0.70
CA ALA A 122 0.73 -16.53 1.66
C ALA A 122 -0.79 -16.64 1.48
N GLN A 123 -1.30 -16.55 0.24
CA GLN A 123 -2.72 -16.75 -0.08
C GLN A 123 -3.18 -18.16 0.34
N GLY A 124 -2.37 -19.18 0.07
CA GLY A 124 -2.66 -20.56 0.49
C GLY A 124 -2.78 -20.69 2.01
N ILE A 125 -1.85 -20.10 2.76
CA ILE A 125 -1.87 -20.10 4.23
C ILE A 125 -3.08 -19.32 4.74
N ALA A 126 -3.39 -18.15 4.17
CA ALA A 126 -4.55 -17.34 4.60
C ALA A 126 -5.88 -18.08 4.41
N LYS A 127 -6.04 -18.79 3.27
CA LYS A 127 -7.28 -19.51 2.95
C LYS A 127 -7.42 -20.85 3.67
N THR A 128 -6.32 -21.55 3.93
CA THR A 128 -6.36 -22.93 4.44
C THR A 128 -5.85 -23.07 5.86
N HIS A 129 -5.25 -22.01 6.42
CA HIS A 129 -4.48 -22.03 7.66
C HIS A 129 -3.39 -23.10 7.69
N ARG A 130 -2.88 -23.51 6.51
CA ARG A 130 -1.86 -24.56 6.36
C ARG A 130 -0.75 -24.12 5.42
N ASP A 131 0.49 -24.50 5.74
CA ASP A 131 1.61 -24.36 4.81
C ASP A 131 1.63 -25.49 3.76
N TRP A 132 2.54 -25.38 2.79
CA TRP A 132 2.80 -26.40 1.77
C TRP A 132 3.13 -27.81 2.30
N LEU A 133 3.50 -27.95 3.59
CA LEU A 133 3.74 -29.23 4.25
C LEU A 133 2.51 -29.71 5.06
N GLY A 134 1.37 -29.01 4.95
CA GLY A 134 0.11 -29.32 5.63
C GLY A 134 0.07 -28.92 7.10
N ARG A 135 1.08 -28.18 7.60
CA ARG A 135 1.16 -27.78 9.02
C ARG A 135 0.31 -26.55 9.26
N THR A 136 -0.42 -26.51 10.37
CA THR A 136 -1.19 -25.33 10.77
C THR A 136 -0.27 -24.12 10.94
N LYS A 137 -0.60 -23.02 10.25
CA LYS A 137 0.16 -21.77 10.26
C LYS A 137 -0.77 -20.57 10.30
N ALA A 138 -0.29 -19.52 10.95
CA ALA A 138 -0.87 -18.18 10.94
C ALA A 138 0.22 -17.18 10.53
N LEU A 139 -0.13 -16.22 9.69
CA LEU A 139 0.79 -15.19 9.22
C LEU A 139 0.94 -14.13 10.32
N ASN A 140 2.11 -14.11 10.95
CA ASN A 140 2.42 -13.25 12.10
C ASN A 140 3.84 -12.64 11.97
N ALA A 141 4.31 -11.96 13.01
CA ALA A 141 5.63 -11.30 13.09
C ALA A 141 6.86 -12.15 12.73
N THR A 142 6.74 -13.49 12.63
CA THR A 142 7.84 -14.36 12.18
C THR A 142 7.96 -14.50 10.66
N TYR A 143 6.92 -14.12 9.92
CA TYR A 143 6.91 -14.15 8.46
C TYR A 143 7.57 -12.91 7.85
N LYS A 144 7.92 -13.02 6.56
CA LYS A 144 8.43 -11.89 5.78
C LYS A 144 7.34 -10.83 5.65
N MET A 145 7.74 -9.56 5.62
CA MET A 145 6.82 -8.42 5.53
C MET A 145 5.80 -8.57 4.40
N GLN A 146 6.21 -9.07 3.24
CA GLN A 146 5.32 -9.35 2.10
C GLN A 146 4.11 -10.22 2.46
N TYR A 147 4.34 -11.33 3.18
CA TYR A 147 3.27 -12.22 3.62
C TYR A 147 2.32 -11.49 4.58
N ARG A 148 2.90 -10.70 5.48
CA ARG A 148 2.19 -10.01 6.54
C ARG A 148 1.35 -8.86 6.01
N SER A 149 1.87 -8.05 5.08
CA SER A 149 1.15 -6.89 4.54
C SER A 149 -0.02 -7.30 3.67
N HIS A 150 0.08 -8.39 2.92
CA HIS A 150 -1.01 -8.78 2.01
C HIS A 150 -2.01 -9.72 2.65
N TYR A 151 -1.60 -10.57 3.61
CA TYR A 151 -2.43 -11.67 4.09
C TYR A 151 -2.38 -11.90 5.59
N GLY A 152 -1.58 -11.10 6.31
CA GLY A 152 -1.34 -11.31 7.74
C GLY A 152 -1.72 -10.12 8.57
N ASP A 153 -0.93 -9.91 9.62
CA ASP A 153 -1.16 -8.93 10.67
C ASP A 153 -0.80 -7.48 10.30
N LEU A 154 -0.38 -7.23 9.05
CA LEU A 154 -0.04 -5.90 8.55
C LEU A 154 -0.97 -5.42 7.42
N GLN A 155 -2.16 -6.00 7.25
CA GLN A 155 -3.09 -5.59 6.18
C GLN A 155 -3.58 -4.15 6.31
N PHE A 156 -3.45 -3.53 7.49
CA PHE A 156 -3.70 -2.09 7.65
C PHE A 156 -2.77 -1.22 6.78
N LEU A 157 -1.64 -1.75 6.29
CA LEU A 157 -0.80 -1.09 5.29
C LEU A 157 -1.51 -0.88 3.95
N HIS A 158 -2.62 -1.58 3.71
CA HIS A 158 -3.48 -1.40 2.54
C HIS A 158 -4.86 -0.87 2.93
N ALA A 159 -5.00 -0.27 4.11
CA ALA A 159 -6.30 0.06 4.69
C ALA A 159 -7.26 -1.15 4.73
N MET A 160 -6.76 -2.37 4.92
CA MET A 160 -7.57 -3.58 5.00
C MET A 160 -7.52 -4.21 6.40
N ALA A 161 -8.53 -5.01 6.69
CA ALA A 161 -8.60 -5.83 7.88
C ALA A 161 -7.74 -7.09 7.76
N ASN A 162 -7.28 -7.61 8.89
CA ASN A 162 -6.50 -8.84 8.90
C ASN A 162 -7.36 -10.09 8.63
N ALA A 163 -8.66 -10.01 8.95
CA ALA A 163 -9.63 -11.08 8.78
C ALA A 163 -11.07 -10.53 8.75
N ASP A 164 -12.01 -11.35 8.28
CA ASP A 164 -13.44 -11.09 8.39
C ASP A 164 -13.87 -10.95 9.87
N GLY A 165 -14.90 -10.14 10.10
CA GLY A 165 -15.49 -9.88 11.42
C GLY A 165 -14.72 -8.87 12.27
N GLU A 166 -13.61 -8.32 11.76
CA GLU A 166 -12.85 -7.30 12.47
C GLU A 166 -13.62 -5.97 12.53
N ALA A 167 -13.61 -5.30 13.69
CA ALA A 167 -14.30 -4.02 13.83
C ALA A 167 -13.60 -2.93 13.01
N ALA A 168 -14.35 -2.13 12.25
CA ALA A 168 -13.80 -1.03 11.45
C ALA A 168 -12.95 -0.05 12.28
N ALA A 169 -13.34 0.18 13.55
CA ALA A 169 -12.58 1.03 14.47
C ALA A 169 -11.16 0.49 14.75
N GLU A 170 -10.97 -0.83 14.76
CA GLU A 170 -9.66 -1.45 15.00
C GLU A 170 -8.77 -1.37 13.76
N VAL A 171 -9.34 -1.59 12.56
CA VAL A 171 -8.63 -1.37 11.29
C VAL A 171 -8.17 0.08 11.19
N ARG A 172 -9.08 1.03 11.45
CA ARG A 172 -8.77 2.47 11.49
C ARG A 172 -7.65 2.77 12.48
N ARG A 173 -7.73 2.25 13.71
CA ARG A 173 -6.72 2.48 14.75
C ARG A 173 -5.32 2.12 14.26
N ARG A 174 -5.18 0.94 13.64
CA ARG A 174 -3.89 0.45 13.15
C ARG A 174 -3.38 1.25 11.95
N ALA A 175 -4.26 1.59 11.01
CA ALA A 175 -3.90 2.46 9.89
C ALA A 175 -3.41 3.83 10.37
N ILE A 176 -4.13 4.47 11.30
CA ILE A 176 -3.74 5.77 11.87
C ILE A 176 -2.44 5.67 12.68
N ASN A 177 -2.25 4.58 13.44
CA ASN A 177 -0.99 4.36 14.17
C ASN A 177 0.21 4.21 13.21
N TRP A 178 0.05 3.46 12.12
CA TRP A 178 1.07 3.37 11.07
C TRP A 178 1.38 4.74 10.47
N ILE A 179 0.33 5.50 10.13
CA ILE A 179 0.49 6.85 9.61
C ILE A 179 1.21 7.75 10.62
N GLY A 180 0.93 7.62 11.93
CA GLY A 180 1.60 8.38 12.97
C GLY A 180 3.10 8.11 13.04
N PHE A 181 3.50 6.83 13.06
CA PHE A 181 4.90 6.43 13.00
C PHE A 181 5.57 6.95 11.72
N ALA A 182 5.00 6.66 10.55
CA ALA A 182 5.59 7.05 9.28
C ALA A 182 5.64 8.58 9.12
N TYR A 183 4.67 9.31 9.67
CA TYR A 183 4.65 10.76 9.67
C TYR A 183 5.77 11.34 10.53
N ALA A 184 6.01 10.77 11.71
CA ALA A 184 7.13 11.16 12.56
C ALA A 184 8.49 10.94 11.87
N VAL A 185 8.64 9.88 11.07
CA VAL A 185 9.81 9.68 10.21
C VAL A 185 9.86 10.70 9.06
N ALA A 186 8.73 10.95 8.39
CA ALA A 186 8.62 11.85 7.25
C ALA A 186 8.97 13.31 7.61
N ILE A 187 8.67 13.75 8.83
CA ILE A 187 9.06 15.07 9.32
C ILE A 187 10.40 15.03 10.10
N GLY A 188 11.09 13.90 10.16
CA GLY A 188 12.40 13.79 10.82
C GLY A 188 12.37 13.91 12.34
N ASN A 189 11.23 13.63 12.99
CA ASN A 189 11.17 13.45 14.43
C ASN A 189 11.73 12.08 14.85
N ILE A 190 11.75 11.10 13.93
CA ILE A 190 12.42 9.81 14.07
C ILE A 190 13.49 9.70 12.99
N GLU A 191 14.74 9.51 13.40
CA GLU A 191 15.88 9.43 12.50
C GLU A 191 15.97 8.07 11.80
N ALA A 192 16.50 8.06 10.58
CA ALA A 192 16.60 6.88 9.74
C ALA A 192 17.42 5.72 10.37
N GLU A 193 18.39 6.04 11.24
CA GLU A 193 19.21 5.01 11.90
C GLU A 193 18.72 4.61 13.31
N THR A 194 17.59 5.17 13.76
CA THR A 194 16.92 4.73 14.99
C THR A 194 16.52 3.27 14.85
N LYS A 195 16.79 2.44 15.86
CA LYS A 195 16.34 1.06 15.86
C LYS A 195 14.85 0.99 16.20
N LEU A 196 14.13 0.06 15.58
CA LEU A 196 12.69 -0.10 15.81
C LEU A 196 12.38 -0.43 17.28
N GLY A 197 13.27 -1.14 17.96
CA GLY A 197 13.12 -1.47 19.39
C GLY A 197 13.33 -0.28 20.34
N ASP A 198 13.92 0.81 19.87
CA ASP A 198 14.17 2.02 20.66
C ASP A 198 13.05 3.08 20.48
N ILE A 199 12.05 2.79 19.65
CA ILE A 199 10.93 3.68 19.34
C ILE A 199 9.73 3.29 20.19
N ASP A 200 9.29 4.21 21.06
CA ASP A 200 8.06 4.07 21.84
C ASP A 200 6.84 4.42 20.98
N ASP A 201 6.46 3.48 20.11
CA ASP A 201 5.31 3.59 19.21
C ASP A 201 4.47 2.29 19.23
N PRO A 202 3.12 2.38 19.25
CA PRO A 202 2.25 1.21 19.26
C PRO A 202 2.51 0.24 18.11
N VAL A 203 2.85 0.73 16.92
CA VAL A 203 3.13 -0.12 15.77
C VAL A 203 4.37 -0.97 16.02
N MET A 204 5.43 -0.37 16.57
CA MET A 204 6.69 -1.06 16.80
C MET A 204 6.54 -2.14 17.88
N THR A 205 5.84 -1.80 18.96
CA THR A 205 5.61 -2.68 20.11
C THR A 205 4.61 -3.81 19.81
N GLU A 206 3.66 -3.60 18.89
CA GLU A 206 2.64 -4.60 18.53
C GLU A 206 3.10 -5.48 17.35
N TYR A 207 3.64 -4.89 16.29
CA TYR A 207 3.84 -5.58 15.01
C TYR A 207 5.31 -5.86 14.65
N PHE A 208 6.28 -5.12 15.19
CA PHE A 208 7.69 -5.26 14.82
C PHE A 208 8.57 -5.84 15.95
N THR A 209 7.96 -6.56 16.90
CA THR A 209 8.65 -7.15 18.05
C THR A 209 9.79 -8.11 17.70
N LYS A 210 9.72 -8.79 16.54
CA LYS A 210 10.77 -9.68 16.04
C LYS A 210 11.81 -8.98 15.17
N GLN A 211 11.61 -7.69 14.91
CA GLN A 211 12.44 -6.83 14.09
C GLN A 211 13.03 -5.65 14.91
N SER A 212 13.06 -5.75 16.24
CA SER A 212 13.53 -4.67 17.13
C SER A 212 14.95 -4.19 16.83
N GLY A 213 15.81 -5.04 16.28
CA GLY A 213 17.18 -4.70 15.86
C GLY A 213 17.29 -4.00 14.49
N TRP A 214 16.21 -3.91 13.72
CA TRP A 214 16.21 -3.20 12.44
C TRP A 214 16.27 -1.69 12.67
N THR A 215 16.87 -0.95 11.76
CA THR A 215 16.75 0.52 11.72
C THR A 215 15.54 0.93 10.89
N VAL A 216 15.07 2.16 11.05
CA VAL A 216 14.02 2.75 10.19
C VAL A 216 14.44 2.72 8.71
N ASN A 217 15.71 2.97 8.41
CA ASN A 217 16.29 2.85 7.08
C ASN A 217 16.19 1.41 6.56
N HIS A 218 16.49 0.41 7.39
CA HIS A 218 16.32 -0.99 7.00
C HIS A 218 14.86 -1.38 6.79
N LEU A 219 13.94 -0.83 7.58
CA LEU A 219 12.50 -1.05 7.40
C LEU A 219 12.03 -0.55 6.01
N PHE A 220 12.35 0.69 5.67
CA PHE A 220 11.88 1.33 4.42
C PHE A 220 12.71 0.98 3.17
N ALA A 221 13.98 0.60 3.35
CA ALA A 221 14.91 0.34 2.25
C ALA A 221 15.82 -0.89 2.50
N PRO A 222 15.26 -2.10 2.71
CA PRO A 222 16.04 -3.27 3.12
C PRO A 222 17.05 -3.80 2.09
N LYS A 223 16.87 -3.47 0.80
CA LYS A 223 17.77 -3.92 -0.28
C LYS A 223 18.31 -2.79 -1.14
N PHE A 224 17.46 -1.83 -1.45
CA PHE A 224 17.77 -0.71 -2.32
C PHE A 224 17.41 0.59 -1.62
N THR A 225 18.44 1.41 -1.41
CA THR A 225 18.34 2.75 -0.83
C THR A 225 18.79 3.80 -1.83
N LEU A 226 18.11 4.95 -1.85
CA LEU A 226 18.53 6.13 -2.58
C LEU A 226 19.44 7.04 -1.74
N GLY A 227 19.83 6.57 -0.56
CA GLY A 227 20.55 7.34 0.45
C GLY A 227 19.68 7.55 1.68
N ARG A 228 20.31 7.60 2.86
CA ARG A 228 19.61 7.74 4.14
C ARG A 228 18.77 9.00 4.23
N SER A 229 19.20 10.08 3.57
CA SER A 229 18.48 11.35 3.51
C SER A 229 17.14 11.27 2.78
N THR A 230 16.86 10.20 2.04
CA THR A 230 15.60 10.02 1.31
C THR A 230 14.57 9.22 2.09
N ILE A 231 14.93 8.65 3.25
CA ILE A 231 14.01 7.84 4.07
C ILE A 231 12.77 8.61 4.54
N PRO A 232 12.85 9.91 4.89
CA PRO A 232 11.65 10.70 5.15
C PRO A 232 10.64 10.71 4.00
N ASP A 233 11.10 10.85 2.75
CA ASP A 233 10.22 10.81 1.58
C ASP A 233 9.62 9.42 1.33
N VAL A 234 10.39 8.35 1.58
CA VAL A 234 9.89 6.96 1.49
C VAL A 234 8.81 6.71 2.54
N ALA A 235 9.00 7.18 3.77
CA ALA A 235 7.99 7.08 4.82
C ALA A 235 6.73 7.87 4.44
N LEU A 236 6.88 9.08 3.90
CA LEU A 236 5.76 9.89 3.41
C LEU A 236 4.99 9.16 2.29
N GLY A 237 5.68 8.53 1.35
CA GLY A 237 5.05 7.76 0.29
C GLY A 237 4.27 6.55 0.81
N SER A 238 4.77 5.88 1.86
CA SER A 238 4.06 4.78 2.49
C SER A 238 2.74 5.21 3.14
N ILE A 239 2.69 6.44 3.69
CA ILE A 239 1.43 7.06 4.15
C ILE A 239 0.48 7.24 2.97
N LEU A 240 0.96 7.80 1.85
CA LEU A 240 0.14 8.06 0.68
C LEU A 240 -0.51 6.78 0.15
N HIS A 241 0.21 5.65 0.16
CA HIS A 241 -0.35 4.36 -0.22
C HIS A 241 -1.56 3.99 0.64
N VAL A 242 -1.44 3.99 1.98
CA VAL A 242 -2.59 3.70 2.88
C VAL A 242 -3.77 4.64 2.63
N VAL A 243 -3.48 5.93 2.40
CA VAL A 243 -4.52 6.90 2.08
C VAL A 243 -5.21 6.55 0.77
N GLN A 244 -4.47 6.20 -0.28
CA GLN A 244 -4.98 5.91 -1.61
C GLN A 244 -5.81 4.63 -1.64
N ASP A 245 -5.31 3.54 -1.05
CA ASP A 245 -6.02 2.27 -0.93
C ASP A 245 -7.35 2.45 -0.21
N SER A 246 -7.40 3.34 0.78
CA SER A 246 -8.66 3.60 1.48
C SER A 246 -9.79 4.13 0.58
N PHE A 247 -9.50 4.61 -0.64
CA PHE A 247 -10.49 5.03 -1.64
C PHE A 247 -10.75 3.99 -2.73
N SER A 248 -10.06 2.86 -2.70
CA SER A 248 -10.28 1.74 -3.61
C SER A 248 -11.48 0.93 -3.13
N ASP A 249 -12.46 0.69 -4.02
CA ASP A 249 -13.69 -0.02 -3.66
C ASP A 249 -13.40 -1.47 -3.25
N SER A 250 -12.30 -2.09 -3.71
CA SER A 250 -11.88 -3.42 -3.26
C SER A 250 -11.28 -3.42 -1.85
N HIS A 251 -10.81 -2.28 -1.35
CA HIS A 251 -10.15 -2.15 -0.05
C HIS A 251 -11.09 -1.66 1.05
N ALA A 252 -11.96 -0.71 0.73
CA ALA A 252 -12.94 -0.18 1.67
C ALA A 252 -14.23 0.28 0.98
N THR A 253 -15.36 0.04 1.63
CA THR A 253 -16.64 0.65 1.24
C THR A 253 -16.76 2.03 1.89
N ARG A 254 -16.99 3.06 1.09
CA ARG A 254 -17.24 4.44 1.54
C ARG A 254 -18.63 4.92 1.19
N ASP A 255 -19.19 5.74 2.08
CA ASP A 255 -20.31 6.62 1.76
C ASP A 255 -19.81 8.07 1.77
N TYR A 256 -19.98 8.76 0.64
CA TYR A 256 -19.55 10.15 0.45
C TYR A 256 -20.62 11.16 0.88
N GLY A 257 -21.80 10.68 1.29
CA GLY A 257 -22.83 11.48 1.93
C GLY A 257 -22.42 11.96 3.32
N SER A 258 -22.84 13.16 3.68
CA SER A 258 -22.61 13.72 5.00
C SER A 258 -23.45 12.99 6.07
N SER A 259 -22.85 12.74 7.23
CA SER A 259 -23.56 12.37 8.44
C SER A 259 -23.26 13.37 9.58
N PRO A 260 -24.00 13.33 10.71
CA PRO A 260 -23.72 14.22 11.85
C PRO A 260 -22.31 14.07 12.42
N VAL A 261 -21.73 12.86 12.37
CA VAL A 261 -20.37 12.58 12.85
C VAL A 261 -19.33 12.83 11.75
N CYS A 262 -19.67 12.51 10.50
CA CYS A 262 -18.77 12.53 9.35
C CYS A 262 -19.31 13.45 8.24
N PRO A 263 -19.10 14.77 8.33
CA PRO A 263 -19.72 15.74 7.43
C PRO A 263 -19.20 15.67 5.99
N HIS A 264 -18.05 15.01 5.74
CA HIS A 264 -17.42 14.89 4.42
C HIS A 264 -17.46 13.47 3.85
N GLY A 265 -18.25 12.58 4.44
CA GLY A 265 -18.29 11.16 4.12
C GLY A 265 -17.56 10.31 5.16
N ARG A 266 -17.81 8.99 5.12
CA ARG A 266 -17.34 8.00 6.10
C ARG A 266 -16.98 6.69 5.44
N ILE A 267 -16.18 5.90 6.13
CA ILE A 267 -15.94 4.50 5.79
C ILE A 267 -17.05 3.68 6.45
N LEU A 268 -17.75 2.88 5.65
CA LEU A 268 -18.73 1.92 6.13
C LEU A 268 -18.07 0.61 6.53
N GLU A 269 -17.05 0.18 5.79
CA GLU A 269 -16.41 -1.11 5.98
C GLU A 269 -14.98 -1.06 5.43
N PHE A 270 -14.02 -1.58 6.18
CA PHE A 270 -12.71 -1.95 5.63
C PHE A 270 -12.78 -3.43 5.26
N HIS A 271 -12.39 -3.80 4.05
CA HIS A 271 -12.50 -5.17 3.59
C HIS A 271 -11.34 -6.03 4.11
N ALA A 272 -11.51 -7.35 4.10
CA ALA A 272 -10.47 -8.33 4.39
C ALA A 272 -10.09 -9.08 3.12
N TYR A 273 -8.80 -9.05 2.74
CA TYR A 273 -8.37 -9.58 1.44
C TYR A 273 -8.43 -11.11 1.36
N GLY A 274 -8.27 -11.80 2.49
CA GLY A 274 -8.24 -13.27 2.55
C GLY A 274 -9.47 -13.96 1.94
N SER A 275 -10.63 -13.30 2.03
CA SER A 275 -11.93 -13.79 1.55
C SER A 275 -12.31 -13.24 0.16
N GLN A 276 -11.46 -12.43 -0.46
CA GLN A 276 -11.73 -11.86 -1.79
C GLN A 276 -11.23 -12.75 -2.94
N ASP A 277 -11.88 -12.59 -4.09
CA ASP A 277 -11.34 -13.00 -5.39
C ASP A 277 -10.29 -11.99 -5.84
N SER A 278 -9.08 -12.47 -6.11
CA SER A 278 -7.95 -11.60 -6.42
C SER A 278 -8.10 -10.89 -7.77
N GLY A 279 -8.82 -11.47 -8.72
CA GLY A 279 -9.07 -10.84 -10.03
C GLY A 279 -10.10 -9.72 -9.94
N ARG A 280 -11.18 -9.92 -9.18
CA ARG A 280 -12.18 -8.86 -8.93
C ARG A 280 -11.62 -7.74 -8.08
N HIS A 281 -10.80 -8.07 -7.07
CA HIS A 281 -10.08 -7.10 -6.26
C HIS A 281 -9.20 -6.22 -7.14
N GLY A 282 -8.35 -6.84 -7.96
CA GLY A 282 -7.45 -6.12 -8.85
C GLY A 282 -8.20 -5.20 -9.80
N ALA A 283 -9.23 -5.71 -10.49
CA ALA A 283 -9.99 -4.90 -11.45
C ALA A 283 -10.60 -3.61 -10.85
N ALA A 284 -10.95 -3.61 -9.57
CA ALA A 284 -11.45 -2.43 -8.85
C ALA A 284 -10.34 -1.55 -8.26
N ASP A 285 -9.11 -2.05 -8.22
CA ASP A 285 -7.91 -1.33 -7.78
C ASP A 285 -7.07 -0.81 -8.97
N THR A 286 -7.77 -0.42 -10.04
CA THR A 286 -7.16 0.11 -11.26
C THR A 286 -7.29 1.62 -11.34
N ARG A 287 -6.44 2.24 -12.15
CA ARG A 287 -6.53 3.67 -12.47
C ARG A 287 -7.84 3.98 -13.19
N SER A 288 -8.32 3.04 -14.02
CA SER A 288 -9.61 3.16 -14.72
C SER A 288 -10.79 3.17 -13.75
N ALA A 289 -10.86 2.18 -12.85
CA ALA A 289 -11.91 2.11 -11.82
C ALA A 289 -11.93 3.39 -10.98
N TRP A 290 -10.75 3.85 -10.58
CA TRP A 290 -10.58 5.09 -9.85
C TRP A 290 -11.09 6.32 -10.61
N ARG A 291 -10.62 6.57 -11.84
CA ARG A 291 -11.00 7.77 -12.63
C ARG A 291 -12.48 7.85 -12.95
N THR A 292 -13.11 6.70 -13.07
CA THR A 292 -14.53 6.58 -13.43
C THR A 292 -15.45 6.54 -12.22
N ASN A 293 -14.90 6.56 -11.00
CA ASN A 293 -15.68 6.58 -9.77
C ASN A 293 -16.39 7.94 -9.61
N SER A 294 -17.68 7.96 -9.92
CA SER A 294 -18.52 9.16 -9.86
C SER A 294 -18.93 9.56 -8.44
N ASN A 295 -18.59 8.77 -7.42
CA ASN A 295 -18.94 9.06 -6.03
C ASN A 295 -17.93 10.01 -5.35
N PHE A 296 -16.73 10.17 -5.91
CA PHE A 296 -15.75 11.09 -5.36
C PHE A 296 -16.26 12.53 -5.33
N THR A 297 -15.91 13.23 -4.26
CA THR A 297 -16.24 14.65 -4.11
C THR A 297 -14.97 15.50 -4.20
N LEU A 298 -15.15 16.81 -4.39
CA LEU A 298 -14.03 17.75 -4.42
C LEU A 298 -13.19 17.73 -3.14
N LYS A 299 -13.81 17.41 -1.99
CA LYS A 299 -13.13 17.33 -0.68
C LYS A 299 -12.66 15.92 -0.33
N MET A 300 -13.29 14.90 -0.91
CA MET A 300 -13.10 13.51 -0.54
C MET A 300 -12.84 12.67 -1.79
N ASN A 301 -11.58 12.72 -2.23
CA ASN A 301 -10.99 11.90 -3.28
C ASN A 301 -9.51 11.68 -2.92
N PRO A 302 -8.84 10.65 -3.46
CA PRO A 302 -7.51 10.30 -3.00
C PRO A 302 -6.42 11.29 -3.44
N VAL A 303 -6.61 12.10 -4.49
CA VAL A 303 -5.66 13.19 -4.82
C VAL A 303 -5.72 14.28 -3.78
N GLU A 304 -6.92 14.75 -3.45
CA GLU A 304 -7.15 15.79 -2.44
C GLU A 304 -6.62 15.34 -1.07
N ALA A 305 -6.97 14.11 -0.68
CA ALA A 305 -6.50 13.53 0.58
C ALA A 305 -4.98 13.40 0.62
N SER A 306 -4.36 12.90 -0.45
CA SER A 306 -2.90 12.80 -0.56
C SER A 306 -2.24 14.18 -0.52
N ALA A 307 -2.79 15.18 -1.23
CA ALA A 307 -2.26 16.53 -1.24
C ALA A 307 -2.34 17.19 0.15
N ARG A 308 -3.40 16.89 0.91
CA ARG A 308 -3.54 17.35 2.30
C ARG A 308 -2.48 16.75 3.23
N ILE A 309 -2.18 15.46 3.09
CA ILE A 309 -1.07 14.83 3.84
C ILE A 309 0.28 15.45 3.47
N LEU A 310 0.54 15.65 2.17
CA LEU A 310 1.76 16.32 1.70
C LEU A 310 1.88 17.74 2.30
N GLN A 311 0.78 18.48 2.35
CA GLN A 311 0.73 19.81 2.96
C GLN A 311 1.06 19.75 4.45
N PHE A 312 0.50 18.79 5.20
CA PHE A 312 0.84 18.61 6.61
C PHE A 312 2.32 18.28 6.80
N ALA A 313 2.89 17.39 6.00
CA ALA A 313 4.31 17.03 6.08
C ALA A 313 5.21 18.24 5.78
N LYS A 314 4.91 18.99 4.71
CA LYS A 314 5.64 20.21 4.35
C LYS A 314 5.59 21.27 5.45
N ALA A 315 4.42 21.46 6.06
CA ALA A 315 4.23 22.40 7.16
C ALA A 315 4.74 21.88 8.50
N ARG A 316 5.19 20.62 8.59
CA ARG A 316 5.51 19.92 9.84
C ARG A 316 4.39 20.09 10.88
N ALA A 317 3.15 19.93 10.44
CA ALA A 317 1.97 20.14 11.26
C ALA A 317 1.96 19.23 12.49
N GLU A 318 1.50 19.77 13.63
CA GLU A 318 1.47 19.03 14.89
C GLU A 318 0.54 17.81 14.81
N TRP A 319 1.06 16.65 15.21
CA TRP A 319 0.36 15.37 15.08
C TRP A 319 -0.99 15.37 15.80
N HIS A 320 -1.00 15.76 17.08
CA HIS A 320 -2.19 15.63 17.93
C HIS A 320 -3.27 16.68 17.66
N THR A 321 -2.91 17.86 17.16
CA THR A 321 -3.84 18.99 17.01
C THR A 321 -4.22 19.28 15.56
N ALA A 322 -3.50 18.75 14.58
CA ALA A 322 -3.78 18.98 13.16
C ALA A 322 -3.94 17.68 12.37
N VAL A 323 -2.92 16.82 12.38
CA VAL A 323 -2.88 15.65 11.48
C VAL A 323 -3.84 14.56 11.92
N ARG A 324 -3.71 14.09 13.17
CA ARG A 324 -4.56 13.03 13.71
C ARG A 324 -6.05 13.39 13.71
N PRO A 325 -6.48 14.60 14.10
CA PRO A 325 -7.88 14.99 13.99
C PRO A 325 -8.40 14.88 12.56
N TYR A 326 -7.65 15.37 11.55
CA TYR A 326 -8.04 15.21 10.15
C TYR A 326 -8.19 13.74 9.74
N LEU A 327 -7.27 12.87 10.18
CA LEU A 327 -7.36 11.43 9.91
C LEU A 327 -8.61 10.81 10.54
N GLU A 328 -8.93 11.16 11.78
CA GLU A 328 -10.03 10.56 12.55
C GLU A 328 -11.41 11.12 12.17
N SER A 329 -11.54 12.42 11.91
CA SER A 329 -12.83 13.09 11.68
C SER A 329 -13.17 13.32 10.22
N GLU A 330 -12.19 13.21 9.31
CA GLU A 330 -12.42 13.43 7.88
C GLU A 330 -12.01 12.22 7.06
N LEU A 331 -10.73 11.85 7.04
CA LEU A 331 -10.22 10.86 6.08
C LEU A 331 -10.71 9.43 6.36
N PHE A 332 -10.56 8.97 7.60
CA PHE A 332 -10.98 7.66 8.08
C PHE A 332 -12.18 7.77 9.04
N CYS A 333 -13.05 8.75 8.81
CA CYS A 333 -14.21 8.94 9.65
C CYS A 333 -15.11 7.69 9.66
N LEU A 334 -15.58 7.31 10.85
CA LEU A 334 -16.53 6.21 11.06
C LEU A 334 -17.75 6.75 11.79
N ASP A 335 -18.92 6.23 11.44
CA ASP A 335 -20.18 6.51 12.12
C ASP A 335 -20.81 5.20 12.64
N LEU A 336 -21.98 5.32 13.27
CA LEU A 336 -22.72 4.23 13.92
C LEU A 336 -23.15 3.11 12.97
N ASP A 337 -23.15 3.36 11.66
CA ASP A 337 -23.47 2.38 10.63
C ASP A 337 -22.22 1.70 10.02
N SER A 338 -21.04 1.94 10.59
CA SER A 338 -19.85 1.15 10.26
C SER A 338 -20.05 -0.32 10.63
N ARG A 339 -19.57 -1.21 9.78
CA ARG A 339 -19.77 -2.65 9.86
C ARG A 339 -18.46 -3.38 10.10
N PRO A 340 -18.50 -4.58 10.71
CA PRO A 340 -17.35 -5.47 10.73
C PRO A 340 -16.90 -5.82 9.31
N SER A 341 -15.60 -6.04 9.16
CA SER A 341 -14.96 -6.35 7.89
C SER A 341 -15.49 -7.63 7.25
N GLY A 342 -15.66 -7.61 5.94
CA GLY A 342 -15.87 -8.78 5.10
C GLY A 342 -15.14 -8.65 3.77
N ALA A 343 -15.50 -9.47 2.79
CA ALA A 343 -14.94 -9.39 1.44
C ALA A 343 -15.53 -8.22 0.61
N GLY A 344 -16.50 -7.46 1.14
CA GLY A 344 -17.32 -6.55 0.35
C GLY A 344 -18.04 -7.28 -0.80
N GLU A 345 -18.20 -6.63 -1.94
CA GLU A 345 -18.76 -7.26 -3.14
C GLU A 345 -17.80 -8.24 -3.83
N TYR A 346 -16.56 -8.36 -3.34
CA TYR A 346 -15.43 -9.04 -4.01
C TYR A 346 -15.21 -10.47 -3.53
N ALA A 347 -16.18 -11.07 -2.83
CA ALA A 347 -16.09 -12.47 -2.40
C ALA A 347 -15.85 -13.44 -3.58
N SER A 348 -15.16 -14.55 -3.29
CA SER A 348 -14.85 -15.64 -4.23
C SER A 348 -15.99 -16.64 -4.44
#